data_AF-A0A4Y2F375-F1
#
_entry.id   AF-A0A4Y2F375-F1
#
_cell.length_a   1.000
_cell.length_b   1.000
_cell.length_c   1.000
_cell.angle_alpha   90.00
_cell.angle_beta   90.00
_cell.angle_gamma   90.00
#
_symmetry.space_group_name_H-M   'P 1'
#
loop_
_entity.id
_entity.type
_entity.pdbx_description
1 polymer ?
#
loop_
_entity_poly.entity_id
_entity_poly.type
_entity_poly.pdbx_seq_one_letter_code
_entity_poly.pdbx_strand_id
1 'polypeptide(L)' 'LVGNVVWTVISSAFKAIFVTKPKKSLRGEVVLVTGAGNGLGRELALKFAEEGAILVLWDIDEVGVFSNC' A
#
# COMPACT_ATOMS: atom_id res chain seq x y z
N LEU A 1 9.33 11.37 -37.16
CA LEU A 1 8.67 10.21 -36.52
C LEU A 1 9.60 9.49 -35.53
N VAL A 2 10.77 9.00 -35.96
CA VAL A 2 11.71 8.22 -35.13
C VAL A 2 12.25 9.00 -33.92
N GLY A 3 12.62 10.28 -34.10
CA GLY A 3 13.17 11.11 -33.01
C GLY A 3 12.21 11.29 -31.82
N ASN A 4 10.91 11.43 -32.08
CA ASN A 4 9.91 11.59 -31.02
C ASN A 4 9.70 10.29 -30.23
N VAL A 5 9.79 9.13 -30.91
CA VAL A 5 9.68 7.81 -30.26
C VAL A 5 10.89 7.57 -29.36
N VAL A 6 12.10 7.81 -29.86
CA VAL A 6 13.34 7.67 -29.09
C VAL A 6 13.33 8.62 -27.88
N TRP A 7 12.93 9.88 -28.07
CA TRP A 7 12.78 10.84 -26.98
C TRP A 7 11.76 10.40 -25.92
N THR A 8 10.62 9.85 -26.34
CA THR A 8 9.57 9.39 -25.41
C THR A 8 10.04 8.20 -24.59
N VAL A 9 10.72 7.23 -25.21
CA VAL A 9 11.26 6.05 -24.51
C VAL A 9 12.35 6.48 -23.52
N ILE A 10 13.29 7.33 -23.92
CA ILE A 10 14.38 7.81 -23.05
C ILE A 10 13.83 8.63 -21.89
N SER A 11 12.93 9.58 -22.15
CA SER A 11 12.35 10.43 -21.10
C SER A 11 11.46 9.67 -20.12
N SER A 12 10.75 8.63 -20.59
CA SER A 12 9.95 7.75 -19.73
C SER A 12 10.83 6.88 -18.84
N ALA A 13 11.90 6.29 -19.41
CA ALA A 13 12.88 5.53 -18.65
C ALA A 13 13.58 6.42 -17.61
N PHE A 14 13.97 7.65 -17.99
CA PHE A 14 14.59 8.60 -17.07
C PHE A 14 13.66 8.98 -15.92
N LYS A 15 12.38 9.30 -16.20
CA LYS A 15 11.40 9.60 -15.12
C LYS A 15 11.17 8.41 -14.20
N ALA A 16 11.06 7.20 -14.74
CA ALA A 16 10.86 5.99 -13.93
C ALA A 16 12.07 5.69 -13.02
N ILE A 17 13.28 5.94 -13.51
CA ILE A 17 14.52 5.65 -12.77
C ILE A 17 14.83 6.76 -11.75
N PHE A 18 14.67 8.03 -12.13
CA PHE A 18 15.16 9.17 -11.33
C PHE A 18 14.06 9.92 -10.55
N VAL A 19 12.77 9.67 -10.82
CA VAL A 19 11.65 10.35 -10.16
C VAL A 19 10.74 9.31 -9.50
N THR A 20 11.19 8.76 -8.37
CA THR A 20 10.30 8.01 -7.48
C THR A 20 9.70 8.98 -6.46
N LYS A 21 8.38 9.00 -6.33
CA LYS A 21 7.75 9.72 -5.22
C LYS A 21 8.06 8.95 -3.93
N PRO A 22 8.46 9.63 -2.83
CA PRO A 22 8.67 8.94 -1.57
C PRO A 22 7.37 8.26 -1.14
N LYS A 23 7.48 7.09 -0.51
CA LYS A 23 6.32 6.41 0.06
C LYS A 23 5.69 7.32 1.10
N LYS A 24 4.35 7.42 1.09
CA LYS A 24 3.61 8.13 2.14
C LYS A 24 3.89 7.43 3.48
N SER A 25 4.24 8.22 4.50
CA SER A 25 4.30 7.70 5.87
C SER A 25 2.89 7.43 6.38
N LEU A 26 2.70 6.29 7.04
CA LEU A 26 1.43 5.88 7.63
C LEU A 26 1.40 6.05 9.15
N ARG A 27 2.48 6.56 9.75
CA ARG A 27 2.59 6.71 11.20
C ARG A 27 1.54 7.70 11.72
N GLY A 28 0.64 7.21 12.56
CA GLY A 28 -0.47 7.99 13.13
C GLY A 28 -1.64 8.23 12.18
N GLU A 29 -1.58 7.73 10.94
CA GLU A 29 -2.68 7.82 9.98
C GLU A 29 -3.73 6.76 10.30
N VAL A 30 -5.01 7.07 10.04
CA VAL A 30 -6.11 6.11 10.21
C VAL A 30 -6.32 5.32 8.92
N VAL A 31 -6.35 3.98 9.02
CA VAL A 31 -6.54 3.05 7.90
C VAL A 31 -7.68 2.08 8.18
N LEU A 32 -8.68 2.04 7.31
CA LEU A 32 -9.75 1.04 7.32
C LEU A 32 -9.34 -0.15 6.45
N VAL A 33 -9.37 -1.34 7.03
CA VAL A 33 -9.09 -2.60 6.31
C VAL A 33 -10.35 -3.46 6.32
N THR A 34 -10.92 -3.70 5.13
CA THR A 34 -12.05 -4.63 4.95
C THR A 34 -11.54 -6.03 4.65
N GLY A 35 -12.20 -7.07 5.16
CA GLY A 35 -11.69 -8.45 5.01
C GLY A 35 -10.49 -8.72 5.92
N ALA A 36 -10.39 -8.01 7.05
CA ALA A 36 -9.23 -8.04 7.96
C ALA A 36 -9.06 -9.35 8.74
N GLY A 37 -10.07 -10.23 8.75
CA GLY A 37 -10.04 -11.47 9.52
C GLY A 37 -9.15 -12.55 8.92
N ASN A 38 -8.93 -12.53 7.60
CA ASN A 38 -8.21 -13.60 6.88
C ASN A 38 -7.46 -13.10 5.63
N GLY A 39 -6.59 -13.96 5.09
CA GLY A 39 -5.93 -13.77 3.80
C GLY A 39 -5.19 -12.44 3.66
N LEU A 40 -5.36 -11.77 2.51
CA LEU A 40 -4.66 -10.53 2.20
C LEU A 40 -5.04 -9.37 3.14
N GLY A 41 -6.30 -9.27 3.54
CA GLY A 41 -6.74 -8.18 4.42
C GLY A 41 -6.05 -8.26 5.78
N ARG A 42 -5.92 -9.47 6.34
CA ARG A 42 -5.16 -9.70 7.58
C ARG A 42 -3.68 -9.32 7.44
N GLU A 43 -3.01 -9.77 6.38
CA GLU A 43 -1.60 -9.45 6.15
C GLU A 43 -1.38 -7.93 5.93
N LEU A 44 -2.30 -7.26 5.25
CA LEU A 44 -2.26 -5.80 5.08
C LEU A 44 -2.46 -5.08 6.41
N ALA A 45 -3.39 -5.53 7.26
CA ALA A 45 -3.58 -4.98 8.59
C ALA A 45 -2.31 -5.08 9.43
N LEU A 46 -1.67 -6.26 9.46
CA LEU A 46 -0.40 -6.46 10.17
C LEU A 46 0.69 -5.52 9.63
N LYS A 47 0.83 -5.40 8.31
CA LYS A 47 1.81 -4.51 7.70
C LYS A 47 1.56 -3.04 8.04
N PHE A 48 0.32 -2.59 8.03
CA PHE A 48 0.00 -1.21 8.39
C PHE A 48 0.18 -0.93 9.88
N ALA A 49 -0.04 -1.92 10.75
CA ALA A 49 0.28 -1.81 12.17
C ALA A 49 1.78 -1.63 12.40
N GLU A 50 2.64 -2.40 11.70
CA GLU A 50 4.10 -2.25 11.74
C GLU A 50 4.57 -0.85 11.30
N GLU A 51 3.88 -0.25 10.33
CA GLU A 51 4.15 1.11 9.84
C GLU A 51 3.59 2.21 10.78
N GLY A 52 2.98 1.82 11.91
CA GLY A 52 2.49 2.70 12.96
C GLY A 52 1.14 3.37 12.66
N ALA A 53 0.33 2.78 11.78
CA ALA A 53 -1.01 3.26 11.49
C ALA A 53 -2.00 2.93 12.62
N ILE A 54 -3.05 3.74 12.74
CA ILE A 54 -4.22 3.46 13.58
C ILE A 54 -5.21 2.68 12.71
N LEU A 55 -5.53 1.45 13.09
CA LEU A 55 -6.34 0.56 12.25
C LEU A 55 -7.79 0.49 12.69
N VAL A 56 -8.68 0.52 11.70
CA VAL A 56 -10.07 0.10 11.82
C VAL A 56 -10.20 -1.22 11.04
N LEU A 57 -10.40 -2.32 11.76
CA LEU A 57 -10.51 -3.65 11.15
C LEU A 57 -11.99 -3.98 10.94
N TRP A 58 -12.36 -4.26 9.70
CA TRP A 58 -13.75 -4.53 9.32
C TRP A 58 -13.84 -5.89 8.63
N ASP A 59 -14.49 -6.84 9.28
CA ASP A 59 -14.78 -8.16 8.72
C ASP A 59 -16.11 -8.69 9.27
N ILE A 60 -16.72 -9.63 8.55
CA ILE A 60 -17.87 -10.39 9.04
C ILE A 60 -17.42 -11.49 10.01
N ASP A 61 -16.20 -12.00 9.82
CA ASP A 61 -15.60 -13.03 10.66
C ASP A 61 -14.90 -12.37 11.84
N GLU A 62 -15.66 -12.12 12.89
CA GLU A 62 -15.18 -11.52 14.14
C GLU A 62 -14.03 -12.33 14.75
N VAL A 63 -14.10 -13.67 14.70
CA VAL A 63 -13.06 -14.54 15.29
C VAL A 63 -11.72 -14.33 14.60
N GLY A 64 -11.73 -14.23 13.27
CA GLY A 64 -10.53 -13.95 12.48
C GLY A 64 -9.86 -12.63 12.88
N VAL A 65 -10.66 -11.58 13.11
CA VAL A 65 -10.17 -10.25 13.49
C VAL A 65 -9.53 -10.27 14.87
N PHE A 66 -10.15 -10.89 15.87
CA PHE A 66 -9.66 -10.90 17.25
C PHE A 66 -8.52 -11.90 17.51
N SER A 67 -8.32 -12.87 16.62
CA SER A 67 -7.37 -13.98 16.85
C SER A 67 -5.90 -13.54 17.05
N ASN A 68 -5.55 -12.32 16.63
CA ASN A 68 -4.18 -11.80 16.62
C ASN A 68 -4.09 -10.31 17.00
N CYS A 69 -5.17 -9.71 17.53
CA CYS A 69 -5.13 -8.36 18.10
C CYS A 69 -4.43 -8.34 19.46
#